data_AF-A0A1H2RAT3-F1
#
_entry.id   AF-A0A1H2RAT3-F1
#
_cell.length_a   1.000
_cell.length_b   1.000
_cell.length_c   1.000
_cell.angle_alpha   90.00
_cell.angle_beta   90.00
_cell.angle_gamma   90.00
#
_symmetry.space_group_name_H-M   'P 1'
#
loop_
_entity.id
_entity.type
_entity.pdbx_description
1 polymer ?
#
loop_
_entity_poly.entity_id
_entity_poly.type
_entity_poly.pdbx_seq_one_letter_code
_entity_poly.pdbx_strand_id
1 'polypeptide(L)'
;MLLKDIWDNFANRMSEIELYHRAAKSTAEKELSYILNQHQILEKNPELKDKITSRHNMTFYEAKTGEIRVYYHRQRTIDEEYLDALLHKNKQYQWLLAEAYEEFEDFLEKIYAFHGKHDNNFWPLNDYGAATLSQLPNKDYEWYLNQATKKKGNPSKYIK
;
A
#
# COMPACT_ATOMS: atom_id res chain seq x y z
N MET A 1 9.78 3.79 -25.13
CA MET A 1 9.71 4.23 -23.73
C MET A 1 10.83 5.22 -23.48
N LEU A 2 10.51 6.45 -23.09
CA LEU A 2 11.51 7.45 -22.72
C LEU A 2 11.78 7.38 -21.22
N LEU A 3 13.01 7.72 -20.80
CA LEU A 3 13.36 7.79 -19.38
C LEU A 3 12.46 8.76 -18.60
N LYS A 4 12.05 9.85 -19.25
CA LYS A 4 11.09 10.82 -18.70
C LYS A 4 9.75 10.16 -18.38
N ASP A 5 9.24 9.28 -19.26
CA ASP A 5 7.96 8.60 -19.04
C ASP A 5 8.02 7.68 -17.82
N ILE A 6 9.16 7.00 -17.61
CA ILE A 6 9.40 6.13 -16.45
C ILE A 6 9.38 6.95 -15.17
N TRP A 7 10.09 8.08 -15.16
CA TRP A 7 10.13 9.00 -14.02
C TRP A 7 8.76 9.61 -13.72
N ASP A 8 8.09 10.15 -14.74
CA ASP A 8 6.79 10.81 -14.57
C ASP A 8 5.75 9.82 -14.03
N ASN A 9 5.77 8.56 -14.51
CA ASN A 9 4.89 7.51 -13.99
C ASN A 9 5.14 7.25 -12.49
N PHE A 10 6.40 7.03 -12.09
CA PHE A 10 6.75 6.81 -10.69
C PHE A 10 6.39 8.02 -9.81
N ALA A 11 6.74 9.24 -10.24
CA ALA A 11 6.46 10.46 -9.48
C ALA A 11 4.95 10.69 -9.28
N ASN A 12 4.14 10.39 -10.30
CA ASN A 12 2.68 10.47 -10.19
C ASN A 12 2.14 9.46 -9.17
N ARG A 13 2.58 8.19 -9.23
CA ARG A 13 2.15 7.14 -8.30
C ARG A 13 2.55 7.45 -6.86
N MET A 14 3.78 7.93 -6.63
CA MET A 14 4.22 8.39 -5.32
C MET A 14 3.41 9.58 -4.80
N SER A 15 3.00 10.49 -5.68
CA SER A 15 2.15 11.62 -5.31
C SER A 15 0.76 11.17 -4.87
N GLU A 16 0.16 10.19 -5.56
CA GLU A 16 -1.12 9.59 -5.17
C GLU A 16 -1.02 8.93 -3.78
N ILE A 17 0.04 8.15 -3.52
CA ILE A 17 0.27 7.49 -2.24
C ILE A 17 0.37 8.52 -1.09
N GLU A 18 1.07 9.63 -1.31
CA GLU A 18 1.17 10.71 -0.32
C GLU A 18 -0.17 11.39 -0.05
N LEU A 19 -1.02 11.58 -1.09
CA LEU A 19 -2.37 12.08 -0.90
C LEU A 19 -3.23 11.11 -0.08
N TYR A 20 -3.14 9.81 -0.32
CA TYR A 20 -3.83 8.79 0.48
C TYR A 20 -3.32 8.78 1.93
N HIS A 21 -2.02 8.93 2.15
CA HIS A 21 -1.45 9.04 3.49
C HIS A 21 -2.02 10.24 4.26
N ARG A 22 -2.12 11.42 3.61
CA ARG A 22 -2.75 12.61 4.21
C ARG A 22 -4.21 12.38 4.56
N ALA A 23 -4.96 11.72 3.68
CA ALA A 23 -6.37 11.40 3.91
C ALA A 23 -6.54 10.42 5.09
N ALA A 24 -5.74 9.36 5.14
CA ALA A 24 -5.71 8.39 6.24
C ALA A 24 -5.37 9.07 7.57
N LYS A 25 -4.34 9.92 7.58
CA LYS A 25 -3.95 10.71 8.75
C LYS A 25 -5.10 11.59 9.25
N SER A 26 -5.69 12.39 8.37
CA SER A 26 -6.78 13.30 8.74
C SER A 26 -8.01 12.54 9.26
N THR A 27 -8.32 11.39 8.66
CA THR A 27 -9.44 10.55 9.10
C THR A 27 -9.19 9.99 10.50
N ALA A 28 -8.01 9.43 10.74
CA ALA A 28 -7.64 8.90 12.05
C ALA A 28 -7.60 10.00 13.13
N GLU A 29 -7.09 11.20 12.81
CA GLU A 29 -7.06 12.33 13.76
C GLU A 29 -8.47 12.77 14.16
N LYS A 30 -9.41 12.81 13.22
CA LYS A 30 -10.82 13.12 13.51
C LYS A 30 -11.47 12.06 14.38
N GLU A 31 -11.25 10.79 14.07
CA GLU A 31 -11.77 9.65 14.85
C GLU A 31 -11.22 9.65 16.28
N LEU A 32 -9.90 9.79 16.44
CA LEU A 32 -9.26 9.85 17.75
C LEU A 32 -9.71 11.07 18.56
N SER A 33 -9.86 12.24 17.92
CA SER A 33 -10.36 13.44 18.59
C SER A 33 -11.79 13.27 19.09
N TYR A 34 -12.64 12.60 18.31
CA TYR A 34 -13.99 12.25 18.73
C TYR A 34 -13.98 11.31 19.95
N ILE A 35 -13.17 10.24 19.91
CA ILE A 35 -13.04 9.27 21.00
C ILE A 35 -12.52 9.96 22.27
N LEU A 36 -11.50 10.82 22.17
CA LEU A 36 -10.97 11.57 23.32
C LEU A 36 -12.03 12.48 23.96
N ASN A 37 -12.86 13.15 23.15
CA ASN A 37 -13.95 13.96 23.67
C ASN A 37 -14.98 13.11 24.42
N GLN A 38 -15.31 11.91 23.92
CA GLN A 38 -16.18 10.96 24.63
C GLN A 38 -15.54 10.50 25.94
N HIS A 39 -14.23 10.26 25.96
CA HIS A 39 -13.52 9.84 27.17
C HIS A 39 -13.58 10.92 28.25
N GLN A 40 -13.37 12.19 27.90
CA GLN A 40 -13.50 13.30 28.83
C GLN A 40 -14.92 13.46 29.39
N ILE A 41 -15.95 13.14 28.61
CA ILE A 41 -17.35 13.13 29.09
C ILE A 41 -17.55 12.00 30.10
N LEU A 42 -17.00 10.80 29.84
CA LEU A 42 -17.08 9.66 30.76
C LEU A 42 -16.29 9.88 32.05
N GLU A 43 -15.13 10.53 32.01
CA GLU A 43 -14.37 10.90 33.21
C GLU A 43 -15.15 11.84 34.13
N LYS A 44 -15.95 12.74 33.55
CA LYS A 44 -16.82 13.67 34.30
C LYS A 44 -18.11 13.02 34.80
N ASN A 45 -18.47 11.83 34.28
CA ASN A 45 -19.69 11.10 34.62
C ASN A 45 -19.35 9.61 34.87
N PRO A 46 -18.70 9.29 36.02
CA PRO A 46 -18.17 7.95 36.29
C PRO A 46 -19.22 6.83 36.23
N GLU A 47 -20.50 7.15 36.45
CA GLU A 47 -21.64 6.25 36.34
C GLU A 47 -21.92 5.74 34.92
N LEU A 48 -21.28 6.35 33.91
CA LEU A 48 -21.40 5.96 32.50
C LEU A 48 -20.22 5.12 32.00
N LYS A 49 -19.18 4.94 32.81
CA LYS A 49 -17.88 4.37 32.40
C LYS A 49 -17.98 2.92 31.86
N ASP A 50 -18.85 2.10 32.44
CA ASP A 50 -19.05 0.70 32.03
C ASP A 50 -20.19 0.52 31.01
N LYS A 51 -20.75 1.62 30.49
CA LYS A 51 -21.81 1.54 29.48
C LYS A 51 -21.20 1.42 28.10
N ILE A 52 -21.78 0.52 27.30
CA ILE A 52 -21.42 0.28 25.90
C ILE A 52 -21.56 1.59 25.11
N THR A 53 -20.45 2.06 24.54
CA THR A 53 -20.41 3.30 23.74
C THR A 53 -20.79 3.05 22.28
N SER A 54 -20.56 1.83 21.78
CA SER A 54 -20.94 1.44 20.43
C SER A 54 -21.38 -0.01 20.30
N ARG A 55 -22.39 -0.24 19.43
CA ARG A 55 -22.89 -1.55 19.03
C ARG A 55 -22.72 -1.73 17.53
N HIS A 56 -21.93 -2.73 17.13
CA HIS A 56 -21.78 -3.11 15.73
C HIS A 56 -22.49 -4.43 15.48
N ASN A 57 -23.51 -4.37 14.62
CA ASN A 57 -24.22 -5.53 14.13
C ASN A 57 -23.82 -5.76 12.67
N MET A 58 -23.28 -6.93 12.37
CA MET A 58 -23.13 -7.36 10.98
C MET A 58 -24.35 -8.17 10.59
N THR A 59 -25.04 -7.70 9.56
CA THR A 59 -26.30 -8.27 9.10
C THR A 59 -26.25 -8.54 7.61
N PHE A 60 -26.94 -9.58 7.18
CA PHE A 60 -27.16 -9.88 5.77
C PHE A 60 -28.60 -10.34 5.54
N TYR A 61 -29.08 -10.21 4.31
CA TYR A 61 -30.36 -10.76 3.89
C TYR A 61 -30.18 -12.22 3.48
N GLU A 62 -30.92 -13.13 4.10
CA GLU A 62 -30.96 -14.52 3.69
C GLU A 62 -31.63 -14.63 2.32
N ALA A 63 -30.91 -15.14 1.32
CA ALA A 63 -31.39 -15.17 -0.07
C ALA A 63 -32.67 -16.01 -0.28
N LYS A 64 -32.94 -16.97 0.61
CA LYS A 64 -34.11 -17.87 0.50
C LYS A 64 -35.38 -17.26 1.07
N THR A 65 -35.27 -16.53 2.17
CA THR A 65 -36.41 -16.05 2.97
C THR A 65 -36.58 -14.54 2.86
N GLY A 66 -35.53 -13.81 2.43
CA GLY A 66 -35.48 -12.36 2.45
C GLY A 66 -35.30 -11.76 3.85
N GLU A 67 -35.12 -12.60 4.88
CA GLU A 67 -35.03 -12.15 6.27
C GLU A 67 -33.63 -11.62 6.60
N ILE A 68 -33.57 -10.61 7.48
CA ILE A 68 -32.31 -10.09 8.00
C ILE A 68 -31.79 -11.04 9.07
N ARG A 69 -30.59 -11.60 8.84
CA ARG A 69 -29.85 -12.36 9.85
C ARG A 69 -28.71 -11.53 10.39
N VAL A 70 -28.63 -11.46 11.73
CA VAL A 70 -27.44 -10.98 12.45
C VAL A 70 -26.53 -12.18 12.66
N TYR A 71 -25.30 -12.12 12.16
CA TYR A 71 -24.32 -13.20 12.36
C TYR A 71 -23.17 -12.81 13.27
N TYR A 72 -23.02 -11.52 13.57
CA TYR A 72 -22.02 -11.06 14.51
C TYR A 72 -22.49 -9.80 15.23
N HIS A 73 -22.26 -9.79 16.54
CA HIS A 73 -22.49 -8.66 17.42
C HIS A 73 -21.22 -8.37 18.19
N ARG A 74 -20.75 -7.12 18.15
CA ARG A 74 -19.66 -6.66 19.00
C ARG A 74 -20.08 -5.38 19.69
N GLN A 75 -19.93 -5.41 21.01
CA GLN A 75 -19.98 -4.23 21.87
C GLN A 75 -18.56 -3.82 22.14
N ARG A 76 -18.29 -2.52 22.16
CA ARG A 76 -16.95 -2.00 22.43
C ARG A 76 -16.99 -1.01 23.57
N THR A 77 -15.95 -1.02 24.38
CA THR A 77 -15.64 0.05 25.31
C THR A 77 -14.88 1.16 24.59
N ILE A 78 -14.75 2.31 25.23
CA ILE A 78 -14.03 3.45 24.65
C ILE A 78 -12.53 3.18 24.45
N ASP A 79 -11.93 2.40 25.35
CA ASP A 79 -10.51 2.03 25.25
C ASP A 79 -10.27 1.08 24.07
N GLU A 80 -11.21 0.16 23.84
CA GLU A 80 -11.17 -0.73 22.67
C GLU A 80 -11.38 0.06 21.36
N GLU A 81 -12.27 1.04 21.35
CA GLU A 81 -12.45 1.93 20.20
C GLU A 81 -11.18 2.74 19.89
N TYR A 82 -10.51 3.26 20.93
CA TYR A 82 -9.25 3.97 20.78
C TYR A 82 -8.15 3.09 20.19
N LEU A 83 -7.99 1.87 20.71
CA LEU A 83 -7.00 0.91 20.21
C LEU A 83 -7.31 0.49 18.77
N ASP A 84 -8.58 0.22 18.45
CA ASP A 84 -9.01 -0.13 17.10
C ASP A 84 -8.70 1.02 16.11
N ALA A 85 -8.96 2.28 16.49
CA ALA A 85 -8.66 3.46 15.65
C ALA A 85 -7.16 3.60 15.36
N LEU A 86 -6.30 3.39 16.37
CA LEU A 86 -4.84 3.36 16.19
C LEU A 86 -4.41 2.20 15.28
N LEU A 87 -4.99 1.01 15.48
CA LEU A 87 -4.67 -0.16 14.67
C LEU A 87 -5.09 0.05 13.20
N HIS A 88 -6.26 0.65 12.96
CA HIS A 88 -6.72 0.98 11.61
C HIS A 88 -5.78 1.97 10.91
N LYS A 89 -5.38 3.04 11.60
CA LYS A 89 -4.39 3.98 11.09
C LYS A 89 -3.08 3.27 10.72
N ASN A 90 -2.57 2.43 11.62
CA ASN A 90 -1.31 1.71 11.38
C ASN A 90 -1.40 0.76 10.19
N LYS A 91 -2.52 0.04 10.03
CA LYS A 91 -2.75 -0.83 8.87
C LYS A 91 -2.77 -0.04 7.57
N GLN A 92 -3.47 1.10 7.54
CA GLN A 92 -3.47 1.99 6.38
C GLN A 92 -2.06 2.47 6.03
N TYR A 93 -1.27 2.85 7.02
CA TYR A 93 0.11 3.29 6.81
C TYR A 93 1.00 2.15 6.28
N GLN A 94 0.86 0.95 6.84
CA GLN A 94 1.61 -0.22 6.38
C GLN A 94 1.27 -0.57 4.93
N TRP A 95 0.00 -0.49 4.53
CA TRP A 95 -0.39 -0.69 3.14
C TRP A 95 0.20 0.34 2.20
N LEU A 96 0.16 1.62 2.56
CA LEU A 96 0.76 2.69 1.75
C LEU A 96 2.28 2.56 1.62
N LEU A 97 2.95 2.11 2.69
CA LEU A 97 4.39 1.82 2.64
C LEU A 97 4.71 0.64 1.72
N ALA A 98 3.89 -0.42 1.76
CA ALA A 98 4.05 -1.56 0.86
C ALA A 98 3.85 -1.15 -0.60
N GLU A 99 2.78 -0.38 -0.89
CA GLU A 99 2.52 0.15 -2.24
C GLU A 99 3.67 1.05 -2.72
N ALA A 100 4.17 1.96 -1.87
CA ALA A 100 5.31 2.81 -2.21
C ALA A 100 6.57 2.00 -2.53
N TYR A 101 6.80 0.92 -1.78
CA TYR A 101 7.93 0.04 -2.01
C TYR A 101 7.81 -0.70 -3.35
N GLU A 102 6.62 -1.24 -3.66
CA GLU A 102 6.35 -1.90 -4.94
C GLU A 102 6.54 -0.94 -6.13
N GLU A 103 6.01 0.28 -6.05
CA GLU A 103 6.20 1.30 -7.09
C GLU A 103 7.68 1.68 -7.27
N PHE A 104 8.44 1.71 -6.17
CA PHE A 104 9.89 1.94 -6.23
C PHE A 104 10.65 0.77 -6.86
N GLU A 105 10.30 -0.49 -6.55
CA GLU A 105 10.88 -1.66 -7.21
C GLU A 105 10.62 -1.63 -8.72
N ASP A 106 9.37 -1.41 -9.12
CA ASP A 106 8.98 -1.34 -10.52
C ASP A 106 9.70 -0.19 -11.25
N PHE A 107 9.91 0.95 -10.59
CA PHE A 107 10.70 2.06 -11.12
C PHE A 107 12.17 1.67 -11.37
N LEU A 108 12.82 1.01 -10.39
CA LEU A 108 14.19 0.52 -10.54
C LEU A 108 14.30 -0.48 -11.69
N GLU A 109 13.36 -1.40 -11.81
CA GLU A 109 13.31 -2.38 -12.90
C GLU A 109 13.20 -1.69 -14.27
N LYS A 110 12.31 -0.72 -14.38
CA LYS A 110 12.09 0.03 -15.64
C LYS A 110 13.33 0.83 -16.04
N ILE A 111 13.98 1.51 -15.11
CA ILE A 111 15.22 2.26 -15.36
C ILE A 111 16.37 1.31 -15.70
N TYR A 112 16.50 0.21 -14.97
CA TYR A 112 17.54 -0.78 -15.21
C TYR A 112 17.43 -1.39 -16.61
N ALA A 113 16.21 -1.73 -17.05
CA ALA A 113 15.90 -2.16 -18.40
C ALA A 113 16.18 -1.09 -19.46
N PHE A 114 15.84 0.18 -19.16
CA PHE A 114 16.11 1.30 -20.05
C PHE A 114 17.61 1.42 -20.33
N HIS A 115 18.46 1.38 -19.29
CA HIS A 115 19.90 1.47 -19.47
C HIS A 115 20.49 0.25 -20.16
N GLY A 116 20.04 -0.97 -19.82
CA GLY A 116 20.50 -2.20 -20.51
C GLY A 116 20.26 -2.16 -22.02
N LYS A 117 19.17 -1.52 -22.46
CA LYS A 117 18.87 -1.33 -23.89
C LYS A 117 19.76 -0.30 -24.58
N HIS A 118 20.07 0.80 -23.90
CA HIS A 118 20.77 1.94 -24.51
C HIS A 118 22.30 1.84 -24.40
N ASP A 119 22.81 1.09 -23.41
CA ASP A 119 24.23 0.83 -23.23
C ASP A 119 24.46 -0.67 -22.95
N ASN A 120 24.99 -1.37 -23.95
CA ASN A 120 25.29 -2.79 -23.85
C ASN A 120 26.38 -3.12 -22.80
N ASN A 121 27.13 -2.14 -22.30
CA ASN A 121 28.11 -2.33 -21.24
C ASN A 121 27.55 -2.07 -19.83
N PHE A 122 26.31 -1.58 -19.73
CA PHE A 122 25.70 -1.23 -18.46
C PHE A 122 25.37 -2.47 -17.61
N TRP A 123 24.74 -3.48 -18.22
CA TRP A 123 24.44 -4.74 -17.53
C TRP A 123 25.67 -5.64 -17.42
N PRO A 124 25.85 -6.34 -16.28
CA PRO A 124 26.77 -7.46 -16.22
C PRO A 124 26.28 -8.61 -17.13
N LEU A 125 27.23 -9.37 -17.67
CA LEU A 125 26.99 -10.39 -18.70
C LEU A 125 25.89 -11.41 -18.33
N ASN A 126 25.81 -11.78 -17.05
CA ASN A 126 24.82 -12.75 -16.56
C ASN A 126 23.37 -12.29 -16.76
N ASP A 127 23.13 -10.98 -16.85
CA ASP A 127 21.78 -10.43 -16.93
C ASP A 127 21.20 -10.44 -18.35
N TYR A 128 22.06 -10.63 -19.36
CA TYR A 128 21.62 -10.88 -20.73
C TYR A 128 21.11 -12.32 -20.93
N GLY A 129 21.30 -13.20 -19.95
CA GLY A 129 20.94 -14.60 -20.05
C GLY A 129 21.67 -15.30 -21.19
N ALA A 130 20.91 -15.95 -22.08
CA ALA A 130 21.46 -16.68 -23.23
C ALA A 130 21.61 -15.82 -24.51
N ALA A 131 21.32 -14.52 -24.45
CA ALA A 131 21.41 -13.66 -25.62
C ALA A 131 22.87 -13.42 -26.03
N THR A 132 23.16 -13.51 -27.32
CA THR A 132 24.48 -13.17 -27.87
C THR A 132 24.58 -11.66 -28.15
N LEU A 133 25.80 -11.12 -28.17
CA LEU A 133 26.05 -9.70 -28.50
C LEU A 133 25.43 -9.29 -29.85
N SER A 134 25.43 -10.19 -30.83
CA SER A 134 24.83 -9.98 -32.16
C SER A 134 23.29 -9.90 -32.14
N GLN A 135 22.63 -10.42 -31.11
CA GLN A 135 21.18 -10.41 -30.97
C GLN A 135 20.66 -9.16 -30.23
N LEU A 136 21.51 -8.51 -29.42
CA LEU A 136 21.13 -7.35 -28.59
C LEU A 136 20.53 -6.18 -29.38
N PRO A 137 21.07 -5.78 -30.55
CA PRO A 137 20.50 -4.66 -31.31
C PRO A 137 19.05 -4.87 -31.75
N ASN A 138 18.61 -6.14 -31.85
CA ASN A 138 17.26 -6.51 -32.28
C ASN A 138 16.29 -6.72 -31.09
N LYS A 139 16.75 -6.59 -29.84
CA LYS A 139 15.90 -6.73 -28.66
C LYS A 139 15.16 -5.42 -28.39
N ASP A 140 13.86 -5.54 -28.17
CA ASP A 140 13.01 -4.42 -27.78
C ASP A 140 13.09 -4.15 -26.27
N TYR A 141 12.47 -3.05 -25.83
CA TYR A 141 12.48 -2.68 -24.41
C TYR A 141 11.83 -3.76 -23.53
N GLU A 142 10.75 -4.39 -24.00
CA GLU A 142 10.05 -5.45 -23.26
C GLU A 142 10.95 -6.64 -22.98
N TRP A 143 11.84 -7.00 -23.90
CA TRP A 143 12.82 -8.05 -23.63
C TRP A 143 13.75 -7.70 -22.45
N TYR A 144 14.25 -6.46 -22.39
CA TYR A 144 15.08 -5.98 -21.28
C TYR A 144 14.26 -5.91 -19.97
N LEU A 145 13.02 -5.42 -20.03
CA LEU A 145 12.15 -5.40 -18.85
C LEU A 145 11.93 -6.81 -18.29
N ASN A 146 11.68 -7.79 -19.17
CA ASN A 146 11.52 -9.20 -18.78
C ASN A 146 12.80 -9.84 -18.22
N GLN A 147 14.00 -9.36 -18.56
CA GLN A 147 15.22 -9.82 -17.87
C GLN A 147 15.37 -9.14 -16.51
N ALA A 148 15.07 -7.84 -16.41
CA ALA A 148 15.13 -7.09 -15.17
C ALA A 148 14.20 -7.69 -14.11
N THR A 149 12.94 -7.97 -14.46
CA THR A 149 11.92 -8.51 -13.54
C THR A 149 12.26 -9.90 -12.98
N LYS A 150 13.15 -10.67 -13.61
CA LYS A 150 13.65 -11.95 -13.03
C LYS A 150 14.43 -11.75 -11.73
N LYS A 151 14.85 -10.51 -11.44
CA LYS A 151 15.53 -10.13 -10.20
C LYS A 151 14.58 -9.54 -9.15
N LYS A 152 13.27 -9.54 -9.40
CA LYS A 152 12.24 -9.00 -8.50
C LYS A 152 12.38 -9.56 -7.07
N GLY A 153 12.10 -8.73 -6.09
CA GLY A 153 12.26 -9.05 -4.66
C GLY A 153 13.69 -8.96 -4.14
N ASN A 154 14.65 -8.46 -4.94
CA ASN A 154 15.98 -8.10 -4.45
C ASN A 154 16.51 -6.80 -5.09
N PRO A 155 16.03 -5.62 -4.62
CA PRO A 155 16.38 -4.33 -5.21
C PRO A 155 17.86 -3.99 -5.16
N SER A 156 18.60 -4.55 -4.20
CA SER A 156 20.05 -4.36 -4.08
C SER A 156 20.82 -4.84 -5.31
N LYS A 157 20.22 -5.70 -6.15
CA LYS A 157 20.84 -6.17 -7.39
C LYS A 157 20.80 -5.16 -8.54
N TYR A 158 20.03 -4.09 -8.42
CA TYR A 158 19.95 -3.02 -9.41
C TYR A 158 20.91 -1.85 -9.11
N ILE A 159 21.44 -1.79 -7.88
CA ILE A 159 22.32 -0.73 -7.37
C ILE A 159 23.71 -1.32 -7.15
N LYS A 160 24.72 -0.81 -7.86
CA LYS A 160 26.14 -1.12 -7.61
C LYS A 160 26.78 -0.04 -6.77
#